data_AF-A0A842M999-F1
#
_entry.id   AF-A0A842M999-F1
#
_cell.length_a   1.000
_cell.length_b   1.000
_cell.length_c   1.000
_cell.angle_alpha   90.00
_cell.angle_beta   90.00
_cell.angle_gamma   90.00
#
_symmetry.space_group_name_H-M   'P 1'
#
loop_
_entity.id
_entity.type
_entity.pdbx_description
1 polymer ?
#
loop_
_entity_poly.entity_id
_entity_poly.type
_entity_poly.pdbx_seq_one_letter_code
_entity_poly.pdbx_strand_id
1 'polypeptide(L)'
;MQIGFEPKIVFLCPLCQREVEMVYSRSEGWTADHGGCLNFSVIRKAPTISGKEFRTPLVFIDLESDFAVKEAIEGLRPLTSEQGDPSKRGKIEVGIRRLESKIGFAEKKAGELFETIKGGTYGLRIISGRSTGVLVWRGTEKFIGISYGDTQDEEDSLLFTSDGAEAKGFILKWIHYWDDPKLLGKKMLP
;
A
#
# COMPACT_ATOMS: atom_id res chain seq x y z
N MET A 1 -16.77 -0.74 -28.94
CA MET A 1 -16.67 -0.35 -27.51
C MET A 1 -16.84 1.16 -27.46
N GLN A 2 -17.93 1.64 -26.87
CA GLN A 2 -18.30 3.06 -26.88
C GLN A 2 -17.21 3.88 -26.16
N ILE A 3 -16.63 4.87 -26.83
CA ILE A 3 -15.76 5.86 -26.19
C ILE A 3 -16.66 6.69 -25.27
N GLY A 4 -16.45 6.60 -23.95
CA GLY A 4 -16.98 7.61 -23.03
C GLY A 4 -17.71 7.13 -21.77
N PHE A 5 -17.81 5.83 -21.48
CA PHE A 5 -18.38 5.38 -20.20
C PHE A 5 -17.43 4.40 -19.52
N GLU A 6 -16.47 4.92 -18.75
CA GLU A 6 -15.86 4.10 -17.70
C GLU A 6 -16.83 4.08 -16.51
N PRO A 7 -17.24 2.89 -16.03
CA PRO A 7 -18.13 2.81 -14.89
C PRO A 7 -17.46 3.42 -13.67
N LYS A 8 -18.20 4.32 -13.01
CA LYS A 8 -17.80 4.90 -11.73
C LYS A 8 -17.68 3.77 -10.69
N ILE A 9 -16.53 3.68 -10.05
CA ILE A 9 -16.27 2.67 -9.01
C ILE A 9 -16.57 3.32 -7.66
N VAL A 10 -17.59 2.80 -6.98
CA VAL A 10 -18.00 3.23 -5.63
C VAL A 10 -18.06 2.02 -4.71
N PHE A 11 -17.59 2.18 -3.47
CA PHE A 11 -17.61 1.14 -2.43
C PHE A 11 -17.66 1.78 -1.05
N LEU A 12 -17.81 0.96 0.01
CA LEU A 12 -17.83 1.43 1.39
C LEU A 12 -16.44 1.28 2.03
N CYS A 13 -15.90 2.36 2.59
CA CYS A 13 -14.66 2.30 3.35
C CYS A 13 -14.79 1.26 4.48
N PRO A 14 -13.87 0.29 4.61
CA PRO A 14 -13.99 -0.76 5.62
C PRO A 14 -13.87 -0.24 7.06
N LEU A 15 -13.24 0.94 7.27
CA LEU A 15 -13.08 1.51 8.61
C LEU A 15 -14.28 2.36 9.04
N CYS A 16 -14.72 3.30 8.20
CA CYS A 16 -15.74 4.28 8.57
C CYS A 16 -17.11 4.03 7.94
N GLN A 17 -17.23 3.03 7.05
CA GLN A 17 -18.46 2.62 6.36
C GLN A 17 -19.13 3.73 5.53
N ARG A 18 -18.37 4.75 5.14
CA ARG A 18 -18.81 5.80 4.21
C ARG A 18 -18.47 5.45 2.77
N GLU A 19 -19.25 5.96 1.84
CA GLU A 19 -18.99 5.80 0.42
C GLU A 19 -17.66 6.43 0.01
N VAL A 20 -16.91 5.69 -0.79
CA VAL A 20 -15.66 6.11 -1.43
C VAL A 20 -15.87 6.00 -2.93
N GLU A 21 -15.62 7.09 -3.63
CA GLU A 21 -15.63 7.16 -5.09
C GLU A 21 -14.19 7.18 -5.58
N MET A 22 -13.85 6.25 -6.49
CA MET A 22 -12.56 6.27 -7.16
C MET A 22 -12.53 7.33 -8.25
N VAL A 23 -11.43 8.07 -8.32
CA VAL A 23 -11.18 9.06 -9.35
C VAL A 23 -10.05 8.58 -10.25
N TYR A 24 -10.24 8.65 -11.56
CA TYR A 24 -9.18 8.32 -12.52
C TYR A 24 -8.25 9.51 -12.74
N SER A 25 -6.96 9.31 -12.48
CA SER A 25 -5.86 10.18 -12.88
C SER A 25 -5.03 9.50 -13.97
N ARG A 26 -4.59 10.26 -14.98
CA ARG A 26 -3.71 9.76 -16.04
C ARG A 26 -2.33 9.33 -15.50
N SER A 27 -1.87 9.92 -14.40
CA SER A 27 -0.54 9.63 -13.82
C SER A 27 -0.57 8.49 -12.80
N GLU A 28 -1.63 8.41 -11.99
CA GLU A 28 -1.71 7.50 -10.83
C GLU A 28 -2.69 6.34 -11.03
N GLY A 29 -3.46 6.36 -12.13
CA GLY A 29 -4.56 5.43 -12.33
C GLY A 29 -5.78 5.80 -11.49
N TRP A 30 -6.57 4.81 -11.12
CA TRP A 30 -7.75 5.02 -10.27
C TRP A 30 -7.33 5.01 -8.80
N THR A 31 -7.49 6.15 -8.13
CA THR A 31 -7.14 6.33 -6.71
C THR A 31 -8.28 7.02 -5.95
N ALA A 32 -8.27 6.89 -4.63
CA ALA A 32 -9.11 7.70 -3.74
C ALA A 32 -8.36 8.01 -2.44
N ASP A 33 -8.27 9.30 -2.10
CA ASP A 33 -7.87 9.77 -0.76
C ASP A 33 -9.15 9.93 0.08
N HIS A 34 -9.38 9.03 1.03
CA HIS A 34 -10.56 9.07 1.87
C HIS A 34 -10.34 9.85 3.17
N GLY A 35 -9.97 11.13 3.05
CA GLY A 35 -10.06 12.12 4.12
C GLY A 35 -9.28 11.76 5.40
N GLY A 36 -8.11 11.12 5.26
CA GLY A 36 -7.28 10.68 6.39
C GLY A 36 -7.70 9.35 7.02
N CYS A 37 -8.68 8.65 6.46
CA CYS A 37 -9.09 7.32 6.89
C CYS A 37 -8.20 6.23 6.27
N LEU A 38 -8.30 6.04 4.96
CA LEU A 38 -7.48 5.13 4.16
C LEU A 38 -7.34 5.69 2.76
N ASN A 39 -6.25 5.32 2.10
CA ASN A 39 -6.09 5.53 0.66
C ASN A 39 -6.42 4.24 -0.08
N PHE A 40 -6.87 4.36 -1.31
CA PHE A 40 -7.26 3.22 -2.14
C PHE A 40 -6.73 3.36 -3.56
N SER A 41 -6.44 2.22 -4.18
CA SER A 41 -6.08 2.11 -5.58
C SER A 41 -6.82 0.96 -6.27
N VAL A 42 -7.04 1.07 -7.59
CA VAL A 42 -7.59 -0.04 -8.39
C VAL A 42 -6.46 -0.77 -9.11
N ILE A 43 -6.45 -2.09 -8.99
CA ILE A 43 -5.54 -2.96 -9.74
C ILE A 43 -6.37 -3.84 -10.67
N ARG A 44 -6.38 -3.48 -11.96
CA ARG A 44 -7.22 -4.15 -12.98
C ARG A 44 -6.57 -5.39 -13.61
N LYS A 45 -5.24 -5.46 -13.60
CA LYS A 45 -4.50 -6.62 -14.12
C LYS A 45 -4.11 -7.49 -12.94
N ALA A 46 -4.64 -8.71 -12.93
CA ALA A 46 -4.28 -9.69 -11.92
C ALA A 46 -2.78 -10.02 -12.03
N PRO A 47 -2.02 -9.94 -10.94
CA PRO A 47 -0.67 -10.49 -10.92
C PRO A 47 -0.69 -12.00 -11.21
N THR A 48 0.29 -12.47 -11.98
CA THR A 48 0.50 -13.88 -12.26
C THR A 48 1.55 -14.46 -11.32
N ILE A 49 1.30 -15.65 -10.79
CA ILE A 49 2.26 -16.39 -9.96
C ILE A 49 2.56 -17.70 -10.67
N SER A 50 3.82 -17.95 -10.99
CA SER A 50 4.27 -19.14 -11.74
C SER A 50 3.45 -19.37 -13.02
N GLY A 51 3.12 -18.30 -13.75
CA GLY A 51 2.34 -18.35 -14.99
C GLY A 51 0.83 -18.59 -14.81
N LYS A 52 0.32 -18.62 -13.57
CA LYS A 52 -1.11 -18.75 -13.29
C LYS A 52 -1.69 -17.41 -12.85
N GLU A 53 -2.87 -17.08 -13.39
CA GLU A 53 -3.66 -15.94 -12.93
C GLU A 53 -4.45 -16.33 -11.67
N PHE A 54 -4.45 -15.44 -10.68
CA PHE A 54 -5.23 -15.61 -9.46
C PHE A 54 -6.31 -14.55 -9.40
N ARG A 55 -7.49 -14.93 -8.90
CA ARG A 55 -8.56 -13.96 -8.66
C ARG A 55 -8.08 -12.96 -7.59
N THR A 56 -8.05 -11.69 -7.95
CA THR A 56 -7.69 -10.59 -7.05
C THR A 56 -8.88 -9.66 -6.82
N PRO A 57 -8.96 -9.00 -5.67
CA PRO A 57 -9.90 -7.90 -5.48
C PRO A 57 -9.59 -6.77 -6.45
N LEU A 58 -10.61 -6.02 -6.83
CA LEU A 58 -10.43 -4.86 -7.71
C LEU A 58 -9.81 -3.67 -6.97
N VAL A 59 -10.21 -3.49 -5.70
CA VAL A 59 -9.82 -2.36 -4.85
C VAL A 59 -8.81 -2.82 -3.82
N PHE A 60 -7.69 -2.10 -3.77
CA PHE A 60 -6.64 -2.28 -2.78
C PHE A 60 -6.62 -1.08 -1.84
N ILE A 61 -6.44 -1.37 -0.56
CA ILE A 61 -6.17 -0.38 0.49
C ILE A 61 -4.68 -0.09 0.44
N ASP A 62 -4.31 1.17 0.26
CA ASP A 62 -2.91 1.59 0.20
C ASP A 62 -2.39 1.91 1.59
N LEU A 63 -1.29 1.26 1.97
CA LEU A 63 -0.60 1.43 3.23
C LEU A 63 0.85 1.85 2.97
N GLU A 64 1.18 3.10 3.24
CA GLU A 64 2.54 3.61 3.13
C GLU A 64 3.34 3.18 4.37
N SER A 65 4.44 2.44 4.18
CA SER A 65 5.38 2.15 5.26
C SER A 65 6.01 3.42 5.80
N ASP A 66 6.49 3.38 7.05
CA ASP A 66 7.21 4.49 7.66
C ASP A 66 8.46 4.86 6.86
N PHE A 67 9.13 3.87 6.26
CA PHE A 67 10.26 4.10 5.38
C PHE A 67 9.85 4.89 4.12
N ALA A 68 8.80 4.47 3.42
CA ALA A 68 8.33 5.19 2.23
C ALA A 68 7.92 6.63 2.56
N VAL A 69 7.31 6.85 3.74
CA VAL A 69 6.97 8.18 4.24
C VAL A 69 8.24 9.00 4.51
N LYS A 70 9.25 8.43 5.16
CA LYS A 70 10.56 9.09 5.41
C LYS A 70 11.27 9.44 4.10
N GLU A 71 11.33 8.50 3.14
CA GLU A 71 11.95 8.70 1.83
C GLU A 71 11.26 9.86 1.08
N ALA A 72 9.92 9.91 1.11
CA ALA A 72 9.16 11.01 0.52
C ALA A 72 9.47 12.36 1.19
N ILE A 73 9.57 12.39 2.54
CA ILE A 73 9.94 13.59 3.28
C ILE A 73 11.36 14.05 2.91
N GLU A 74 12.32 13.13 2.86
CA GLU A 74 13.71 13.41 2.48
C GLU A 74 13.81 13.96 1.06
N GLY A 75 13.01 13.45 0.11
CA GLY A 75 12.92 13.99 -1.24
C GLY A 75 12.32 15.41 -1.32
N LEU A 76 11.41 15.76 -0.41
CA LEU A 76 10.77 17.09 -0.38
C LEU A 76 11.61 18.16 0.33
N ARG A 77 12.51 17.79 1.25
CA ARG A 77 13.33 18.75 2.01
C ARG A 77 14.24 19.62 1.11
N PRO A 78 15.02 19.07 0.15
CA PRO A 78 15.81 19.87 -0.78
C PRO A 78 14.97 20.83 -1.61
N LEU A 79 13.80 20.37 -2.09
CA LEU A 79 12.87 21.19 -2.86
C LEU A 79 12.36 22.41 -2.07
N THR A 80 12.28 22.30 -0.74
CA THR A 80 11.88 23.42 0.13
C THR A 80 12.98 24.48 0.20
N SER A 81 14.23 24.05 0.36
CA SER A 81 15.42 24.91 0.45
C SER A 81 15.73 25.63 -0.86
N GLU A 82 15.48 24.98 -1.99
CA GLU A 82 15.73 25.51 -3.34
C GLU A 82 14.57 26.37 -3.88
N GLN A 83 13.37 26.26 -3.29
CA GLN A 83 12.20 26.98 -3.77
C GLN A 83 12.25 28.47 -3.41
N GLY A 84 12.43 29.33 -4.41
CA GLY A 84 12.44 30.79 -4.24
C GLY A 84 11.06 31.42 -3.97
N ASP A 85 9.96 30.75 -4.36
CA ASP A 85 8.59 31.21 -4.17
C ASP A 85 8.05 30.85 -2.76
N PRO A 86 7.76 31.84 -1.89
CA PRO A 86 7.28 31.59 -0.52
C PRO A 86 5.95 30.81 -0.47
N SER A 87 5.07 30.99 -1.44
CA SER A 87 3.77 30.31 -1.50
C SER A 87 3.95 28.83 -1.81
N LYS A 88 4.80 28.50 -2.79
CA LYS A 88 5.14 27.10 -3.11
C LYS A 88 5.90 26.45 -1.98
N ARG A 89 6.83 27.16 -1.33
CA ARG A 89 7.56 26.67 -0.16
C ARG A 89 6.59 26.29 0.96
N GLY A 90 5.64 27.16 1.30
CA GLY A 90 4.63 26.88 2.32
C GLY A 90 3.79 25.63 2.01
N LYS A 91 3.45 25.38 0.74
CA LYS A 91 2.75 24.15 0.33
C LYS A 91 3.59 22.90 0.56
N ILE A 92 4.90 22.95 0.26
CA ILE A 92 5.80 21.82 0.48
C ILE A 92 5.96 21.54 1.98
N GLU A 93 6.14 22.57 2.81
CA GLU A 93 6.24 22.43 4.27
C GLU A 93 4.98 21.82 4.89
N VAL A 94 3.79 22.24 4.44
CA VAL A 94 2.51 21.62 4.86
C VAL A 94 2.44 20.15 4.42
N GLY A 95 2.92 19.84 3.21
CA GLY A 95 3.04 18.47 2.71
C GLY A 95 3.94 17.60 3.59
N ILE A 96 5.13 18.10 3.96
CA ILE A 96 6.06 17.41 4.87
C ILE A 96 5.39 17.14 6.22
N ARG A 97 4.76 18.14 6.84
CA ARG A 97 4.07 17.95 8.14
C ARG A 97 2.94 16.92 8.06
N ARG A 98 2.20 16.89 6.95
CA ARG A 98 1.15 15.90 6.72
C ARG A 98 1.75 14.49 6.63
N LEU A 99 2.88 14.33 5.94
CA LEU A 99 3.59 13.05 5.87
C LEU A 99 4.15 12.63 7.24
N GLU A 100 4.77 13.55 7.98
CA GLU A 100 5.30 13.28 9.32
C GLU A 100 4.20 12.77 10.27
N SER A 101 2.96 13.29 10.15
CA SER A 101 1.82 12.82 10.95
C SER A 101 1.37 11.38 10.66
N LYS A 102 1.79 10.81 9.51
CA LYS A 102 1.46 9.44 9.10
C LYS A 102 2.47 8.40 9.63
N ILE A 103 3.59 8.81 10.21
CA ILE A 103 4.59 7.88 10.76
C ILE A 103 3.95 7.02 11.87
N GLY A 104 4.16 5.71 11.81
CA GLY A 104 3.59 4.69 12.69
C GLY A 104 2.13 4.34 12.37
N PHE A 105 1.51 4.94 11.34
CA PHE A 105 0.13 4.64 10.98
C PHE A 105 -0.02 3.21 10.46
N ALA A 106 0.91 2.77 9.60
CA ALA A 106 0.87 1.46 8.97
C ALA A 106 0.84 0.32 9.98
N GLU A 107 1.78 0.33 10.91
CA GLU A 107 1.88 -0.69 11.97
C GLU A 107 0.65 -0.70 12.88
N LYS A 108 0.16 0.49 13.30
CA LYS A 108 -1.03 0.63 14.14
C LYS A 108 -2.29 0.06 13.48
N LYS A 109 -2.41 0.17 12.16
CA LYS A 109 -3.60 -0.26 11.41
C LYS A 109 -3.47 -1.65 10.79
N ALA A 110 -2.29 -2.25 10.76
CA ALA A 110 -2.04 -3.55 10.14
C ALA A 110 -3.01 -4.65 10.63
N GLY A 111 -3.28 -4.71 11.95
CA GLY A 111 -4.20 -5.70 12.51
C GLY A 111 -5.65 -5.53 12.04
N GLU A 112 -6.17 -4.32 12.06
CA GLU A 112 -7.54 -4.00 11.62
C GLU A 112 -7.72 -4.22 10.11
N LEU A 113 -6.72 -3.85 9.32
CA LEU A 113 -6.72 -4.06 7.87
C LEU A 113 -6.56 -5.53 7.49
N PHE A 114 -5.83 -6.31 8.30
CA PHE A 114 -5.74 -7.74 8.10
C PHE A 114 -7.11 -8.41 8.24
N GLU A 115 -7.89 -8.07 9.26
CA GLU A 115 -9.26 -8.58 9.40
C GLU A 115 -10.16 -8.17 8.22
N THR A 116 -9.94 -6.97 7.67
CA THR A 116 -10.66 -6.49 6.48
C THR A 116 -10.39 -7.37 5.26
N ILE A 117 -9.12 -7.69 4.96
CA ILE A 117 -8.79 -8.50 3.78
C ILE A 117 -9.18 -9.98 3.94
N LYS A 118 -9.43 -10.47 5.16
CA LYS A 118 -9.99 -11.82 5.37
C LYS A 118 -11.35 -12.01 4.72
N GLY A 119 -12.09 -10.93 4.45
CA GLY A 119 -13.37 -10.99 3.74
C GLY A 119 -13.22 -11.20 2.23
N GLY A 120 -12.02 -11.04 1.66
CA GLY A 120 -11.75 -11.20 0.22
C GLY A 120 -12.31 -10.08 -0.66
N THR A 121 -13.05 -9.13 -0.11
CA THR A 121 -13.58 -7.95 -0.84
C THR A 121 -12.48 -6.97 -1.22
N TYR A 122 -11.52 -6.78 -0.32
CA TYR A 122 -10.41 -5.83 -0.46
C TYR A 122 -9.07 -6.55 -0.50
N GLY A 123 -8.13 -5.94 -1.21
CA GLY A 123 -6.71 -6.25 -1.08
C GLY A 123 -6.02 -5.20 -0.23
N LEU A 124 -4.79 -5.49 0.17
CA LEU A 124 -3.87 -4.55 0.82
C LEU A 124 -2.68 -4.35 -0.11
N ARG A 125 -2.33 -3.11 -0.39
CA ARG A 125 -1.12 -2.72 -1.09
C ARG A 125 -0.22 -1.99 -0.10
N ILE A 126 0.93 -2.56 0.18
CA ILE A 126 1.91 -1.96 1.09
C ILE A 126 2.99 -1.33 0.23
N ILE A 127 3.20 -0.02 0.41
CA ILE A 127 4.19 0.77 -0.33
C ILE A 127 5.40 0.91 0.57
N SER A 128 6.48 0.21 0.20
CA SER A 128 7.69 0.08 0.99
C SER A 128 8.85 0.94 0.47
N GLY A 129 8.64 1.65 -0.64
CA GLY A 129 9.57 2.63 -1.23
C GLY A 129 9.03 3.18 -2.55
N ARG A 130 9.79 4.05 -3.21
CA ARG A 130 9.38 4.75 -4.45
C ARG A 130 8.83 3.84 -5.58
N SER A 131 9.24 2.59 -5.67
CA SER A 131 8.73 1.64 -6.67
C SER A 131 8.71 0.19 -6.17
N THR A 132 8.77 0.03 -4.85
CA THR A 132 8.89 -1.27 -4.20
C THR A 132 7.75 -1.44 -3.21
N GLY A 133 7.17 -2.63 -3.16
CA GLY A 133 6.08 -2.92 -2.25
C GLY A 133 5.48 -4.29 -2.49
N VAL A 134 4.32 -4.52 -1.92
CA VAL A 134 3.63 -5.81 -2.00
C VAL A 134 2.14 -5.64 -2.11
N LEU A 135 1.51 -6.55 -2.84
CA LEU A 135 0.07 -6.73 -2.87
C LEU A 135 -0.26 -7.98 -2.07
N VAL A 136 -1.21 -7.90 -1.14
CA VAL A 136 -1.69 -9.02 -0.34
C VAL A 136 -3.21 -9.06 -0.39
N TRP A 137 -3.78 -10.23 -0.67
CA TRP A 137 -5.23 -10.41 -0.67
C TRP A 137 -5.61 -11.84 -0.31
N ARG A 138 -6.89 -12.06 -0.07
CA ARG A 138 -7.45 -13.39 0.12
C ARG A 138 -8.12 -13.89 -1.16
N GLY A 139 -7.66 -15.02 -1.69
CA GLY A 139 -8.35 -15.82 -2.69
C GLY A 139 -9.47 -16.67 -2.05
N THR A 140 -9.86 -17.79 -2.65
CA THR A 140 -10.94 -18.62 -2.08
C THR A 140 -10.59 -19.17 -0.69
N GLU A 141 -9.42 -19.80 -0.57
CA GLU A 141 -9.00 -20.48 0.67
C GLU A 141 -7.61 -20.06 1.15
N LYS A 142 -6.92 -19.21 0.38
CA LYS A 142 -5.53 -18.84 0.62
C LYS A 142 -5.34 -17.34 0.59
N PHE A 143 -4.45 -16.86 1.44
CA PHE A 143 -3.80 -15.57 1.27
C PHE A 143 -2.74 -15.68 0.20
N ILE A 144 -2.71 -14.65 -0.63
CA ILE A 144 -1.78 -14.51 -1.74
C ILE A 144 -1.09 -13.18 -1.55
N GLY A 145 0.23 -13.18 -1.63
CA GLY A 145 1.05 -11.99 -1.60
C GLY A 145 2.06 -12.01 -2.73
N ILE A 146 2.27 -10.87 -3.38
CA ILE A 146 3.26 -10.71 -4.45
C ILE A 146 3.95 -9.36 -4.32
N SER A 147 5.27 -9.40 -4.23
CA SER A 147 6.09 -8.20 -4.25
C SER A 147 6.17 -7.63 -5.67
N TYR A 148 6.49 -6.35 -5.75
CA TYR A 148 6.83 -5.69 -7.00
C TYR A 148 7.97 -4.71 -6.78
N GLY A 149 8.67 -4.37 -7.87
CA GLY A 149 9.88 -3.55 -7.85
C GLY A 149 11.17 -4.39 -7.83
N ASP A 150 12.31 -3.72 -7.81
CA ASP A 150 13.61 -4.38 -7.59
C ASP A 150 13.72 -4.80 -6.12
N THR A 151 13.29 -6.02 -5.82
CA THR A 151 13.47 -6.67 -4.52
C THR A 151 14.79 -7.42 -4.53
N GLN A 152 15.63 -7.21 -3.51
CA GLN A 152 16.97 -7.82 -3.46
C GLN A 152 16.93 -9.32 -3.12
N ASP A 153 15.81 -9.84 -2.59
CA ASP A 153 15.62 -11.25 -2.24
C ASP A 153 14.39 -11.88 -2.94
N GLU A 154 14.63 -12.91 -3.74
CA GLU A 154 13.57 -13.67 -4.43
C GLU A 154 12.68 -14.47 -3.44
N GLU A 155 13.23 -14.93 -2.31
CA GLU A 155 12.48 -15.72 -1.31
C GLU A 155 11.37 -14.92 -0.61
N ASP A 156 11.49 -13.60 -0.55
CA ASP A 156 10.56 -12.70 0.14
C ASP A 156 9.45 -12.14 -0.75
N SER A 157 9.44 -12.58 -2.00
CA SER A 157 8.65 -11.99 -3.07
C SER A 157 7.24 -12.56 -3.17
N LEU A 158 6.97 -13.67 -2.48
CA LEU A 158 5.73 -14.42 -2.66
C LEU A 158 5.18 -14.95 -1.34
N LEU A 159 3.86 -14.85 -1.18
CA LEU A 159 3.11 -15.53 -0.13
C LEU A 159 2.01 -16.36 -0.78
N PHE A 160 1.87 -17.63 -0.36
CA PHE A 160 0.77 -18.49 -0.77
C PHE A 160 0.39 -19.47 0.35
N THR A 161 -0.45 -19.02 1.28
CA THR A 161 -0.73 -19.74 2.53
C THR A 161 -2.21 -19.75 2.89
N SER A 162 -2.66 -20.78 3.60
CA SER A 162 -3.97 -20.78 4.28
C SER A 162 -3.88 -20.29 5.73
N ASP A 163 -2.67 -20.10 6.26
CA ASP A 163 -2.44 -19.64 7.63
C ASP A 163 -2.52 -18.12 7.74
N GLY A 164 -3.43 -17.65 8.59
CA GLY A 164 -3.56 -16.22 8.86
C GLY A 164 -2.40 -15.62 9.63
N ALA A 165 -1.68 -16.40 10.46
CA ALA A 165 -0.53 -15.91 11.20
C ALA A 165 0.64 -15.63 10.24
N GLU A 166 0.91 -16.55 9.32
CA GLU A 166 1.92 -16.39 8.26
C GLU A 166 1.60 -15.18 7.37
N ALA A 167 0.34 -15.04 6.93
CA ALA A 167 -0.09 -13.90 6.12
C ALA A 167 0.08 -12.55 6.85
N LYS A 168 -0.25 -12.51 8.14
CA LYS A 168 -0.03 -11.31 8.98
C LYS A 168 1.46 -11.02 9.16
N GLY A 169 2.29 -12.04 9.37
CA GLY A 169 3.74 -11.91 9.45
C GLY A 169 4.34 -11.33 8.18
N PHE A 170 3.88 -11.79 7.01
CA PHE A 170 4.29 -11.28 5.71
C PHE A 170 3.91 -9.80 5.51
N ILE A 171 2.70 -9.39 5.91
CA ILE A 171 2.28 -7.97 5.90
C ILE A 171 3.21 -7.12 6.77
N LEU A 172 3.46 -7.54 8.02
CA LEU A 172 4.32 -6.80 8.94
C LEU A 172 5.75 -6.70 8.42
N LYS A 173 6.28 -7.79 7.85
CA LYS A 173 7.59 -7.78 7.18
C LYS A 173 7.66 -6.68 6.13
N TRP A 174 6.66 -6.57 5.26
CA TRP A 174 6.64 -5.55 4.20
C TRP A 174 6.43 -4.12 4.70
N ILE A 175 5.73 -3.94 5.82
CA ILE A 175 5.66 -2.63 6.51
C ILE A 175 7.06 -2.21 7.00
N HIS A 176 7.93 -3.17 7.34
CA HIS A 176 9.28 -2.91 7.87
C HIS A 176 10.43 -3.23 6.89
N TYR A 177 10.15 -3.58 5.64
CA TYR A 177 11.11 -4.18 4.69
C TYR A 177 12.43 -3.40 4.53
N TRP A 178 12.41 -2.09 4.72
CA TRP A 178 13.58 -1.20 4.57
C TRP A 178 14.09 -0.56 5.88
N ASP A 179 13.38 -0.71 7.00
CA ASP A 179 13.89 -0.23 8.29
C ASP A 179 15.00 -1.15 8.84
N ASP A 180 15.54 -2.07 8.03
CA ASP A 180 16.24 -3.21 8.57
C ASP A 180 17.47 -3.76 7.83
N PRO A 181 18.66 -3.40 8.32
CA PRO A 181 19.81 -4.30 8.40
C PRO A 181 19.89 -5.07 9.75
N LYS A 182 18.96 -4.88 10.70
CA LYS A 182 19.09 -5.28 12.13
C LYS A 182 18.19 -6.44 12.60
N LEU A 183 17.15 -6.83 11.89
CA LEU A 183 16.22 -7.98 12.02
C LEU A 183 16.74 -9.16 11.19
N LEU A 184 17.60 -8.95 10.18
CA LEU A 184 18.51 -10.02 9.70
C LEU A 184 19.42 -10.55 10.84
N GLY A 185 19.65 -9.74 11.89
CA GLY A 185 20.42 -10.12 13.08
C GLY A 185 19.58 -10.54 14.30
N LYS A 186 18.27 -10.31 14.29
CA LYS A 186 17.38 -10.81 15.34
C LYS A 186 16.62 -11.99 14.79
N LYS A 187 17.15 -13.18 15.12
CA LYS A 187 16.42 -14.45 15.09
C LYS A 187 14.93 -14.19 15.28
N MET A 188 14.18 -14.24 14.18
CA MET A 188 12.79 -14.69 14.27
C MET A 188 12.88 -16.07 14.90
N LEU A 189 12.40 -16.21 16.13
CA LEU A 189 11.97 -17.44 16.80
C LEU A 189 11.72 -17.13 18.30
N PRO A 190 10.87 -17.90 19.00
CA PRO A 190 10.22 -19.15 18.56
C PRO A 190 8.85 -18.95 17.92
#